data_AF-A0A3S2A2B7-F1
#
_entry.id   AF-A0A3S2A2B7-F1
#
_cell.length_a   1.000
_cell.length_b   1.000
_cell.length_c   1.000
_cell.angle_alpha   90.00
_cell.angle_beta   90.00
_cell.angle_gamma   90.00
#
_symmetry.space_group_name_H-M   'P 1'
#
loop_
_entity.id
_entity.type
_entity.pdbx_description
1 polymer ?
#
loop_
_entity_poly.entity_id
_entity_poly.type
_entity_poly.pdbx_seq_one_letter_code
_entity_poly.pdbx_strand_id
1 'polypeptide(L)'
;MNASNCILLSPADNVAVANGRIEIGTALPGGAVASAVIEPGHKVAIKPIAAGEAVVKYAQAIGRATQDIAAGEHVHSHNLVFESGRLPVVPPSEAEHATEADRARTFMGYRRADGRAGTRNFIGIVASVNCSATVCHSIADTANRTLLPKYPGIDGFVPIVHGQGCGMSGTGDGMMVL
;
A
#
# COMPACT_ATOMS: atom_id res chain seq x y z
N MET A 1 -7.35 -28.93 -9.37
CA MET A 1 -7.15 -28.24 -8.09
C MET A 1 -8.36 -27.37 -7.88
N ASN A 2 -9.24 -27.70 -6.93
CA ASN A 2 -10.38 -26.81 -6.62
C ASN A 2 -9.78 -25.49 -6.15
N ALA A 3 -10.04 -24.42 -6.90
CA ALA A 3 -9.75 -23.07 -6.43
C ALA A 3 -10.47 -22.92 -5.09
N SER A 4 -9.71 -22.80 -4.00
CA SER A 4 -10.33 -22.57 -2.70
C SER A 4 -11.02 -21.21 -2.76
N ASN A 5 -12.32 -21.17 -2.50
CA ASN A 5 -13.12 -19.93 -2.48
C ASN A 5 -12.81 -19.04 -1.26
N CYS A 6 -11.67 -19.28 -0.61
CA CYS A 6 -11.14 -18.47 0.45
C CYS A 6 -9.60 -18.45 0.43
N ILE A 7 -9.04 -17.41 1.03
CA ILE A 7 -7.62 -17.16 1.16
C ILE A 7 -7.29 -17.09 2.65
N LEU A 8 -6.31 -17.89 3.07
CA LEU A 8 -5.63 -17.73 4.36
C LEU A 8 -4.38 -16.88 4.14
N LEU A 9 -4.32 -15.72 4.79
CA LEU A 9 -3.27 -14.72 4.52
C LEU A 9 -1.99 -15.01 5.32
N SER A 10 -2.14 -15.58 6.51
CA SER A 10 -1.04 -16.06 7.34
C SER A 10 -1.38 -17.39 8.00
N PRO A 11 -0.42 -18.31 8.20
CA PRO A 11 -0.59 -19.49 9.04
C PRO A 11 -1.02 -19.19 10.48
N ALA A 12 -0.78 -17.96 10.97
CA ALA A 12 -1.17 -17.52 12.31
C ALA A 12 -2.63 -17.06 12.41
N ASP A 13 -3.32 -16.90 11.27
CA ASP A 13 -4.70 -16.42 11.25
C ASP A 13 -5.67 -17.46 11.83
N ASN A 14 -6.79 -16.98 12.38
CA ASN A 14 -7.91 -17.83 12.81
C ASN A 14 -9.17 -17.64 11.95
N VAL A 15 -9.09 -16.75 10.95
CA VAL A 15 -10.10 -16.55 9.92
C VAL A 15 -9.47 -16.58 8.54
N ALA A 16 -10.23 -17.04 7.54
CA ALA A 16 -9.91 -16.86 6.13
C ALA A 16 -10.83 -15.79 5.51
N VAL A 17 -10.44 -15.23 4.36
CA VAL A 17 -11.26 -14.29 3.59
C VAL A 17 -11.83 -14.97 2.37
N ALA A 18 -13.12 -14.85 2.14
CA ALA A 18 -13.77 -15.32 0.93
C ALA A 18 -13.28 -14.54 -0.30
N ASN A 19 -12.66 -15.20 -1.28
CA ASN A 19 -12.32 -14.61 -2.60
C ASN A 19 -13.34 -15.00 -3.68
N GLY A 20 -14.31 -15.84 -3.32
CA GLY A 20 -15.49 -16.23 -4.07
C GLY A 20 -16.58 -16.61 -3.07
N ARG A 21 -17.78 -16.93 -3.54
CA ARG A 21 -18.88 -17.37 -2.67
C ARG A 21 -18.55 -18.72 -2.05
N ILE A 22 -18.70 -18.84 -0.73
CA ILE A 22 -18.50 -20.09 0.01
C ILE A 22 -19.87 -20.65 0.34
N GLU A 23 -20.18 -21.84 -0.14
CA GLU A 23 -21.40 -22.56 0.20
C GLU A 23 -21.21 -23.37 1.50
N ILE A 24 -22.32 -23.70 2.17
CA ILE A 24 -22.30 -24.63 3.31
C ILE A 24 -21.70 -25.96 2.85
N GLY A 25 -20.84 -26.56 3.67
CA GLY A 25 -20.16 -27.81 3.32
C GLY A 25 -18.83 -27.61 2.58
N THR A 26 -18.47 -26.37 2.21
CA THR A 26 -17.18 -26.09 1.58
C THR A 26 -16.04 -26.30 2.57
N ALA A 27 -15.02 -27.06 2.17
CA ALA A 27 -13.81 -27.26 2.96
C ALA A 27 -13.01 -25.94 3.06
N LEU A 28 -12.53 -25.65 4.27
CA LEU A 28 -11.75 -24.46 4.61
C LEU A 28 -10.30 -24.84 4.92
N PRO A 29 -9.35 -23.89 4.85
CA PRO A 29 -7.99 -24.06 5.35
C PRO A 29 -8.00 -24.60 6.78
N GLY A 30 -7.13 -25.56 7.09
CA GLY A 30 -7.07 -26.18 8.41
C GLY A 30 -8.10 -27.30 8.65
N GLY A 31 -8.95 -27.63 7.67
CA GLY A 31 -9.84 -28.80 7.72
C GLY A 31 -11.24 -28.54 8.29
N ALA A 32 -11.55 -27.30 8.66
CA ALA A 32 -12.91 -26.89 8.99
C ALA A 32 -13.82 -26.91 7.75
N VAL A 33 -15.13 -26.87 7.96
CA VAL A 33 -16.13 -26.85 6.91
C VAL A 33 -17.07 -25.67 7.15
N ALA A 34 -17.39 -24.90 6.11
CA ALA A 34 -18.30 -23.77 6.21
C ALA A 34 -19.70 -24.21 6.70
N SER A 35 -20.20 -23.53 7.73
CA SER A 35 -21.54 -23.78 8.32
C SER A 35 -22.58 -22.78 7.84
N ALA A 36 -22.16 -21.72 7.15
CA ALA A 36 -23.02 -20.70 6.56
C ALA A 36 -22.55 -20.35 5.14
N VAL A 37 -23.44 -19.74 4.36
CA VAL A 37 -23.05 -19.09 3.10
C VAL A 37 -22.26 -17.83 3.43
N ILE A 38 -21.08 -17.69 2.83
CA ILE A 38 -20.23 -16.51 3.00
C ILE A 38 -19.98 -15.86 1.64
N GLU A 39 -20.35 -14.59 1.53
CA GLU A 39 -20.16 -13.81 0.30
C GLU A 39 -18.71 -13.34 0.14
N PRO A 40 -18.26 -13.05 -1.09
CA PRO A 40 -16.91 -12.55 -1.34
C PRO A 40 -16.55 -11.32 -0.50
N GLY A 41 -15.32 -11.27 0.01
CA GLY A 41 -14.82 -10.20 0.87
C GLY A 41 -15.13 -10.39 2.37
N HIS A 42 -16.05 -11.29 2.72
CA HIS A 42 -16.36 -11.59 4.11
C HIS A 42 -15.38 -12.60 4.72
N LYS A 43 -15.42 -12.76 6.04
CA LYS A 43 -14.50 -13.63 6.79
C LYS A 43 -15.21 -14.90 7.24
N VAL A 44 -14.47 -16.00 7.30
CA VAL A 44 -14.95 -17.28 7.84
C VAL A 44 -13.98 -17.80 8.89
N ALA A 45 -14.48 -18.27 10.02
CA ALA A 45 -13.65 -18.86 11.06
C ALA A 45 -13.09 -20.21 10.58
N ILE A 46 -11.77 -20.40 10.67
CA ILE A 46 -11.11 -21.67 10.30
C ILE A 46 -10.84 -22.57 11.51
N LYS A 47 -11.05 -22.05 12.71
CA LYS A 47 -11.04 -22.75 14.00
C LYS A 47 -12.00 -22.04 14.96
N PRO A 48 -12.41 -22.67 16.08
CA PRO A 48 -13.24 -22.01 17.08
C PRO A 48 -12.56 -20.77 17.66
N ILE A 49 -13.33 -19.73 17.95
CA ILE A 49 -12.88 -18.48 18.58
C ILE A 49 -13.85 -18.18 19.73
N ALA A 50 -13.39 -18.23 20.97
CA ALA A 50 -14.27 -18.00 22.12
C ALA A 50 -14.61 -16.51 22.27
N ALA A 51 -15.72 -16.20 22.94
CA ALA A 51 -16.10 -14.82 23.25
C ALA A 51 -14.96 -14.09 23.99
N GLY A 52 -14.65 -12.88 23.52
CA GLY A 52 -13.53 -12.07 24.02
C GLY A 52 -12.16 -12.46 23.45
N GLU A 53 -12.01 -13.58 22.75
CA GLU A 53 -10.76 -13.91 22.08
C GLU A 53 -10.52 -13.03 20.85
N ALA A 54 -9.25 -12.86 20.49
CA ALA A 54 -8.86 -12.08 19.35
C ALA A 54 -9.25 -12.78 18.04
N VAL A 55 -9.89 -12.05 17.13
CA VAL A 55 -9.96 -12.45 15.72
C VAL A 55 -8.68 -11.99 15.04
N VAL A 56 -7.95 -12.92 14.43
CA VAL A 56 -6.59 -12.74 13.90
C VAL A 56 -6.60 -12.89 12.39
N LYS A 57 -6.18 -11.83 11.68
CA LYS A 57 -6.03 -11.74 10.23
C LYS A 57 -4.74 -10.98 9.90
N TYR A 58 -4.00 -11.40 8.87
CA TYR A 58 -2.65 -10.87 8.56
C TYR A 58 -1.65 -11.08 9.70
N ALA A 59 -1.79 -12.16 10.47
CA ALA A 59 -1.09 -12.39 11.72
C ALA A 59 -1.28 -11.26 12.74
N GLN A 60 -2.35 -10.46 12.67
CA GLN A 60 -2.61 -9.37 13.62
C GLN A 60 -4.03 -9.49 14.16
N ALA A 61 -4.23 -9.15 15.43
CA ALA A 61 -5.59 -9.07 15.96
C ALA A 61 -6.30 -7.87 15.33
N ILE A 62 -7.46 -8.13 14.73
CA ILE A 62 -8.30 -7.11 14.08
C ILE A 62 -9.49 -6.69 14.95
N GLY A 63 -9.63 -7.30 16.12
CA GLY A 63 -10.72 -7.10 17.07
C GLY A 63 -10.92 -8.34 17.93
N ARG A 64 -12.03 -8.37 18.67
CA ARG A 64 -12.43 -9.51 19.50
C ARG A 64 -13.77 -10.08 19.08
N ALA A 65 -13.94 -11.38 19.27
CA ALA A 65 -15.24 -12.03 19.13
C ALA A 65 -16.18 -11.51 20.24
N THR A 66 -17.40 -11.11 19.89
CA THR A 66 -18.39 -10.63 20.87
C THR A 66 -19.20 -11.78 21.49
N GLN A 67 -19.11 -12.96 20.89
CA GLN A 67 -19.71 -14.22 21.30
C GLN A 67 -18.81 -15.37 20.82
N ASP A 68 -19.11 -16.60 21.24
CA ASP A 68 -18.41 -17.78 20.71
C ASP A 68 -18.69 -17.90 19.19
N ILE A 69 -17.64 -18.14 18.41
CA ILE A 69 -17.70 -18.34 16.97
C ILE A 69 -17.19 -19.75 16.68
N ALA A 70 -18.05 -20.61 16.14
CA ALA A 70 -17.65 -21.96 15.74
C ALA A 70 -16.83 -21.94 14.45
N ALA A 71 -15.98 -22.96 14.27
CA ALA A 71 -15.29 -23.15 12.99
C ALA A 71 -16.31 -23.31 11.85
N GLY A 72 -16.09 -22.62 10.73
CA GLY A 72 -17.00 -22.59 9.61
C GLY A 72 -17.99 -21.42 9.58
N GLU A 73 -18.11 -20.67 10.68
CA GLU A 73 -19.06 -19.56 10.77
C GLU A 73 -18.59 -18.28 10.09
N HIS A 74 -19.57 -17.48 9.68
CA HIS A 74 -19.35 -16.16 9.11
C HIS A 74 -18.93 -15.15 10.19
N VAL A 75 -17.77 -14.51 10.02
CA VAL A 75 -17.23 -13.51 10.94
C VAL A 75 -17.42 -12.09 10.37
N HIS A 76 -18.24 -11.28 11.04
CA HIS A 76 -18.60 -9.94 10.62
C HIS A 76 -18.94 -9.03 11.82
N SER A 77 -19.37 -7.79 11.57
CA SER A 77 -19.68 -6.80 12.61
C SER A 77 -20.70 -7.25 13.67
N HIS A 78 -21.50 -8.29 13.40
CA HIS A 78 -22.45 -8.84 14.37
C HIS A 78 -21.78 -9.72 15.46
N ASN A 79 -20.62 -10.33 15.17
CA ASN A 79 -19.91 -11.22 16.09
C ASN A 79 -18.43 -10.82 16.31
N LEU A 80 -17.99 -9.71 15.71
CA LEU A 80 -16.65 -9.14 15.86
C LEU A 80 -16.76 -7.63 16.10
N VAL A 81 -16.08 -7.16 17.14
CA VAL A 81 -15.96 -5.74 17.46
C VAL A 81 -14.51 -5.29 17.40
N PHE A 82 -14.29 -4.08 16.88
CA PHE A 82 -12.99 -3.41 16.94
C PHE A 82 -12.80 -2.77 18.31
N GLU A 83 -11.66 -2.99 18.95
CA GLU A 83 -11.32 -2.40 20.24
C GLU A 83 -10.24 -1.32 20.04
N SER A 84 -10.45 -0.14 20.64
CA SER A 84 -9.46 0.93 20.63
C SER A 84 -8.31 0.58 21.58
N GLY A 85 -7.41 -0.29 21.12
CA GLY A 85 -6.24 -0.76 21.86
C GLY A 85 -5.35 -1.63 20.98
N ARG A 86 -4.04 -1.59 21.21
CA ARG A 86 -3.11 -2.46 20.49
C ARG A 86 -3.25 -3.88 21.07
N LEU A 87 -3.80 -4.81 20.29
CA LEU A 87 -3.85 -6.23 20.61
C LEU A 87 -2.71 -6.95 19.87
N PRO A 88 -1.46 -6.96 20.37
CA PRO A 88 -0.41 -7.76 19.74
C PRO A 88 -0.62 -9.23 20.13
N VAL A 89 -1.10 -10.04 19.19
CA VAL A 89 -1.16 -11.51 19.37
C VAL A 89 0.04 -12.19 18.72
N VAL A 90 0.62 -11.58 17.67
CA VAL A 90 1.79 -12.13 16.99
C VAL A 90 2.96 -11.15 17.08
N PRO A 91 4.13 -11.59 17.58
CA PRO A 91 5.33 -10.77 17.58
C PRO A 91 5.71 -10.37 16.15
N PRO A 92 6.39 -9.22 15.95
CA PRO A 92 6.90 -8.85 14.63
C PRO A 92 7.78 -9.98 14.08
N SER A 93 7.62 -10.28 12.80
CA SER A 93 8.51 -11.20 12.10
C SER A 93 9.92 -10.61 12.00
N GLU A 94 10.90 -11.47 11.75
CA GLU A 94 12.26 -11.03 11.45
C GLU A 94 12.28 -10.10 10.23
N ALA A 95 13.20 -9.14 10.23
CA ALA A 95 13.37 -8.25 9.10
C ALA A 95 13.91 -9.05 7.91
N GLU A 96 13.24 -8.94 6.77
CA GLU A 96 13.77 -9.50 5.52
C GLU A 96 14.92 -8.64 5.01
N HIS A 97 16.02 -9.29 4.63
CA HIS A 97 17.19 -8.65 4.06
C HIS A 97 17.30 -8.98 2.57
N ALA A 98 17.67 -7.98 1.76
CA ALA A 98 17.95 -8.18 0.35
C ALA A 98 19.03 -9.26 0.16
N THR A 99 18.67 -10.29 -0.60
CA THR A 99 19.57 -11.37 -1.00
C THR A 99 20.65 -10.85 -1.92
N GLU A 100 21.72 -11.62 -2.09
CA GLU A 100 22.76 -11.30 -3.09
C GLU A 100 22.19 -11.19 -4.50
N ALA A 101 21.18 -12.01 -4.84
CA ALA A 101 20.48 -11.93 -6.11
C ALA A 101 19.70 -10.61 -6.25
N ASP A 102 19.09 -10.10 -5.18
CA ASP A 102 18.41 -8.80 -5.18
C ASP A 102 19.40 -7.66 -5.43
N ARG A 103 20.58 -7.73 -4.78
CA ARG A 103 21.66 -6.73 -4.89
C ARG A 103 22.35 -6.75 -6.25
N ALA A 104 22.39 -7.90 -6.91
CA ALA A 104 22.96 -8.06 -8.23
C ALA A 104 22.04 -7.55 -9.36
N ARG A 105 20.79 -7.18 -9.08
CA ARG A 105 19.89 -6.65 -10.11
C ARG A 105 20.39 -5.32 -10.64
N THR A 106 20.43 -5.20 -11.96
CA THR A 106 20.83 -3.98 -12.67
C THR A 106 19.68 -3.46 -13.53
N PHE A 107 19.76 -2.18 -13.88
CA PHE A 107 18.87 -1.57 -14.86
C PHE A 107 19.64 -0.57 -15.71
N MET A 108 19.16 -0.32 -16.92
CA MET A 108 19.71 0.73 -17.79
C MET A 108 19.25 2.09 -17.28
N GLY A 109 20.18 2.86 -16.70
CA GLY A 109 19.90 4.18 -16.12
C GLY A 109 20.88 5.25 -16.56
N TYR A 110 20.53 6.50 -16.29
CA TYR A 110 21.37 7.66 -16.55
C TYR A 110 22.32 7.89 -15.37
N ARG A 111 23.55 7.38 -15.48
CA ARG A 111 24.58 7.50 -14.43
C ARG A 111 24.97 8.97 -14.21
N ARG A 112 25.04 9.40 -12.96
CA ARG A 112 25.46 10.74 -12.54
C ARG A 112 26.88 10.70 -11.97
N ALA A 113 27.54 11.86 -11.93
CA ALA A 113 28.91 11.98 -11.44
C ALA A 113 29.04 11.63 -9.93
N ASP A 114 27.96 11.80 -9.17
CA ASP A 114 27.87 11.47 -7.74
C ASP A 114 27.55 9.98 -7.48
N GLY A 115 27.52 9.14 -8.52
CA GLY A 115 27.26 7.71 -8.41
C GLY A 115 25.78 7.32 -8.38
N ARG A 116 24.84 8.28 -8.33
CA ARG A 116 23.41 7.99 -8.47
C ARG A 116 23.05 7.67 -9.93
N ALA A 117 21.90 7.04 -10.13
CA ALA A 117 21.34 6.76 -11.45
C ALA A 117 19.91 7.30 -11.56
N GLY A 118 19.63 8.04 -12.64
CA GLY A 118 18.28 8.45 -12.99
C GLY A 118 17.57 7.38 -13.84
N THR A 119 16.26 7.24 -13.67
CA THR A 119 15.41 6.38 -14.52
C THR A 119 14.86 7.12 -15.74
N ARG A 120 15.02 8.45 -15.77
CA ARG A 120 14.64 9.36 -16.85
C ARG A 120 15.67 10.49 -16.97
N ASN A 121 15.72 11.12 -18.13
CA ASN A 121 16.62 12.21 -18.50
C ASN A 121 15.83 13.45 -18.92
N PHE A 122 15.50 14.27 -17.94
CA PHE A 122 14.83 15.55 -18.12
C PHE A 122 15.81 16.71 -18.10
N ILE A 123 15.46 17.78 -18.82
CA ILE A 123 16.10 19.08 -18.68
C ILE A 123 15.25 19.95 -17.74
N GLY A 124 15.81 20.32 -16.59
CA GLY A 124 15.14 21.20 -15.62
C GLY A 124 15.35 22.67 -15.95
N ILE A 125 14.26 23.45 -15.96
CA ILE A 125 14.27 24.91 -16.12
C ILE A 125 13.95 25.51 -14.74
N VAL A 126 14.97 25.99 -14.04
CA VAL A 126 14.86 26.41 -12.64
C VAL A 126 14.58 27.90 -12.54
N ALA A 127 13.48 28.26 -11.86
CA ALA A 127 13.20 29.64 -11.50
C ALA A 127 13.99 30.02 -10.24
N SER A 128 14.79 31.07 -10.31
CA SER A 128 15.48 31.61 -9.14
C SER A 128 14.52 32.38 -8.21
N VAL A 129 13.46 32.97 -8.77
CA VAL A 129 12.45 33.76 -8.04
C VAL A 129 11.05 33.43 -8.52
N ASN A 130 10.02 33.69 -7.71
CA ASN A 130 8.63 33.42 -8.09
C ASN A 130 8.20 34.20 -9.34
N CYS A 131 8.72 35.43 -9.52
CA CYS A 131 8.38 36.25 -10.67
C CYS A 131 8.79 35.62 -12.02
N SER A 132 9.76 34.70 -12.03
CA SER A 132 10.16 33.97 -13.25
C SER A 132 9.36 32.68 -13.50
N ALA A 133 8.45 32.29 -12.60
CA ALA A 133 7.71 31.03 -12.71
C ALA A 133 6.95 30.90 -14.03
N THR A 134 6.16 31.91 -14.40
CA THR A 134 5.39 31.92 -15.65
C THR A 134 6.29 31.81 -16.89
N VAL A 135 7.45 32.46 -16.86
CA VAL A 135 8.44 32.39 -17.95
C VAL A 135 9.02 30.98 -18.06
N CYS A 136 9.41 30.37 -16.94
CA CYS A 136 9.91 28.99 -16.92
C CYS A 136 8.89 27.99 -17.46
N HIS A 137 7.61 28.13 -17.13
CA HIS A 137 6.52 27.34 -17.72
C HIS A 137 6.46 27.52 -19.24
N SER A 138 6.45 28.75 -19.72
CA SER A 138 6.40 29.04 -21.16
C SER A 138 7.61 28.46 -21.93
N ILE A 139 8.81 28.52 -21.34
CA ILE A 139 10.01 27.91 -21.90
C ILE A 139 9.84 26.38 -21.97
N ALA A 140 9.40 25.73 -20.89
CA ALA A 140 9.22 24.29 -20.85
C ALA A 140 8.20 23.81 -21.90
N ASP A 141 7.04 24.46 -21.97
CA ASP A 141 5.99 24.13 -22.93
C ASP A 141 6.48 24.29 -24.37
N THR A 142 7.21 25.37 -24.66
CA THR A 142 7.75 25.62 -26.00
C THR A 142 8.86 24.64 -26.35
N ALA A 143 9.77 24.34 -25.43
CA ALA A 143 10.83 23.36 -25.62
C ALA A 143 10.25 21.96 -25.85
N ASN A 144 9.23 21.56 -25.08
CA ASN A 144 8.54 20.28 -25.28
C ASN A 144 7.87 20.20 -26.66
N ARG A 145 7.30 21.29 -27.19
CA ARG A 145 6.70 21.28 -28.54
C ARG A 145 7.74 21.31 -29.66
N THR A 146 8.85 22.03 -29.50
CA THR A 146 9.73 22.41 -30.63
C THR A 146 11.12 21.79 -30.59
N LEU A 147 11.65 21.48 -29.41
CA LEU A 147 12.98 20.91 -29.21
C LEU A 147 12.91 19.41 -28.94
N LEU A 148 11.97 18.95 -28.10
CA LEU A 148 11.86 17.53 -27.73
C LEU A 148 11.79 16.59 -28.95
N PRO A 149 11.02 16.87 -30.03
CA PRO A 149 11.01 15.99 -31.22
C PRO A 149 12.36 15.86 -31.94
N LYS A 150 13.30 16.77 -31.67
CA LYS A 150 14.65 16.79 -32.29
C LYS A 150 15.69 16.04 -31.46
N TYR A 151 15.40 15.71 -30.20
CA TYR A 151 16.35 15.13 -29.25
C TYR A 151 15.76 13.87 -28.57
N PRO A 152 15.84 12.70 -29.22
CA PRO A 152 15.21 11.47 -28.72
C PRO A 152 15.79 10.93 -27.40
N GLY A 153 16.96 11.43 -26.95
CA GLY A 153 17.57 11.07 -25.66
C GLY A 153 17.12 11.93 -24.47
N ILE A 154 16.20 12.86 -24.68
CA ILE A 154 15.61 13.70 -23.64
C ILE A 154 14.16 13.26 -23.45
N ASP A 155 13.76 12.98 -22.21
CA ASP A 155 12.40 12.56 -21.87
C ASP A 155 11.44 13.77 -21.75
N GLY A 156 11.98 14.96 -21.52
CA GLY A 156 11.20 16.20 -21.51
C GLY A 156 11.94 17.39 -20.89
N PHE A 157 11.29 18.55 -20.98
CA PHE A 157 11.68 19.80 -20.33
C PHE A 157 10.70 20.11 -19.20
N VAL A 158 11.19 20.27 -17.98
CA VAL A 158 10.34 20.44 -16.80
C VAL A 158 10.64 21.78 -16.10
N PRO A 159 9.63 22.62 -15.85
CA PRO A 159 9.81 23.84 -15.08
C PRO A 159 9.86 23.49 -13.58
N ILE A 160 10.89 23.95 -12.90
CA ILE A 160 11.08 23.81 -11.46
C ILE A 160 10.93 25.21 -10.88
N VAL A 161 9.71 25.54 -10.43
CA VAL A 161 9.31 26.89 -10.05
C VAL A 161 8.90 26.98 -8.59
N HIS A 162 8.95 28.20 -8.04
CA HIS A 162 8.36 28.48 -6.73
C HIS A 162 6.82 28.41 -6.84
N GLY A 163 6.17 27.84 -5.83
CA GLY A 163 4.70 27.78 -5.79
C GLY A 163 4.05 28.98 -5.10
N GLN A 164 4.84 29.94 -4.62
CA GLN A 164 4.48 30.91 -3.59
C GLN A 164 5.22 32.25 -3.82
N GLY A 165 4.57 33.37 -3.53
CA GLY A 165 5.06 34.73 -3.78
C GLY A 165 6.42 35.07 -3.15
N CYS A 166 7.24 35.88 -3.84
CA CYS A 166 8.45 36.45 -3.26
C CYS A 166 8.08 37.42 -2.13
N GLY A 167 8.69 37.26 -0.95
CA GLY A 167 8.46 38.14 0.21
C GLY A 167 7.40 37.67 1.20
N MET A 168 6.91 36.43 1.10
CA MET A 168 6.11 35.85 2.17
C MET A 168 7.01 35.46 3.34
N SER A 169 6.53 35.70 4.56
CA SER A 169 7.27 35.39 5.78
C SER A 169 7.58 33.90 5.84
N GLY A 170 8.87 33.55 6.00
CA GLY A 170 9.30 32.17 6.22
C GLY A 170 8.94 31.64 7.62
N THR A 171 8.34 32.48 8.46
CA THR A 171 7.94 32.18 9.85
C THR A 171 6.58 32.82 10.17
N GLY A 172 5.86 32.29 11.16
CA GLY A 172 4.58 32.82 11.63
C GLY A 172 3.42 31.84 11.43
N ASP A 173 2.30 32.12 12.10
CA ASP A 173 1.17 31.20 12.27
C ASP A 173 0.65 30.62 10.96
N GLY A 174 0.64 31.40 9.86
CA GLY A 174 0.21 30.94 8.54
C GLY A 174 1.07 29.83 7.91
N MET A 175 2.36 29.74 8.25
CA MET A 175 3.26 28.66 7.78
C MET A 175 3.29 27.45 8.71
N MET A 176 2.84 27.60 9.95
CA MET A 176 2.75 26.51 10.94
C MET A 176 1.50 25.64 10.75
N VAL A 177 0.55 26.11 9.94
CA VAL A 177 -0.77 25.47 9.72
C VAL A 177 -0.87 24.84 8.31
N LEU A 178 0.17 25.00 7.47
CA LEU A 178 0.35 24.29 6.20
C LEU A 178 1.21 23.03 6.41
#